data_AF-A0A8T3ZHX5-F1
#
_entry.id   AF-A0A8T3ZHX5-F1
#
_cell.length_a   1.000
_cell.length_b   1.000
_cell.length_c   1.000
_cell.angle_alpha   90.00
_cell.angle_beta   90.00
_cell.angle_gamma   90.00
#
_symmetry.space_group_name_H-M   'P 1'
#
loop_
_entity.id
_entity.type
_entity.pdbx_description
1 polymer ?
#
loop_
_entity_poly.entity_id
_entity_poly.type
_entity_poly.pdbx_seq_one_letter_code
_entity_poly.pdbx_strand_id
1 'polypeptide(L)'
;MFIARISSELPSNELLALAKENPSLLLNPNKIDSIQCIKLSEYLTINSFKNKTNIAKSFELEFLLWLSGKMDIRRAFELLSFTSNRSILIISSRGNKKSLLKLLNAKELKLNLNETSGPLLLEAISLSRI
;
A
#
# COMPACT_ATOMS: atom_id res chain seq x y z
N MET A 1 -4.53 -7.81 7.41
CA MET A 1 -4.29 -6.46 6.86
C MET A 1 -5.61 -5.71 6.77
N PHE A 2 -5.63 -4.38 6.89
CA PHE A 2 -6.78 -3.60 6.47
C PHE A 2 -6.38 -2.58 5.41
N ILE A 3 -7.34 -2.25 4.56
CA ILE A 3 -7.20 -1.29 3.48
C ILE A 3 -8.34 -0.28 3.64
N ALA A 4 -8.01 1.00 3.56
CA ALA A 4 -9.00 2.06 3.65
C ALA A 4 -8.62 3.19 2.69
N ARG A 5 -9.59 3.74 1.98
CA ARG A 5 -9.42 5.00 1.30
C ARG A 5 -9.82 6.12 2.25
N ILE A 6 -9.02 7.17 2.32
CA ILE A 6 -9.26 8.28 3.23
C ILE A 6 -9.07 9.63 2.55
N SER A 7 -9.62 10.66 3.19
CA SER A 7 -9.21 12.06 3.03
C SER A 7 -8.73 12.58 4.38
N SER A 8 -7.65 13.36 4.40
CA SER A 8 -7.16 14.04 5.60
C SER A 8 -6.92 15.51 5.32
N GLU A 9 -7.09 16.33 6.36
CA GLU A 9 -6.78 17.76 6.34
C GLU A 9 -5.32 18.05 6.70
N LEU A 10 -4.60 17.05 7.24
CA LEU A 10 -3.19 17.20 7.61
C LEU A 10 -2.30 17.39 6.36
N PRO A 11 -1.20 18.15 6.46
CA PRO A 11 -0.22 18.28 5.39
C PRO A 11 0.48 16.94 5.10
N SER A 12 0.94 16.75 3.85
CA SER A 12 1.47 15.46 3.39
C SER A 12 2.69 15.00 4.19
N ASN A 13 3.53 15.94 4.61
CA ASN A 13 4.73 15.65 5.40
C ASN A 13 4.40 15.08 6.78
N GLU A 14 3.35 15.61 7.42
CA GLU A 14 2.90 15.16 8.73
C GLU A 14 2.24 13.77 8.64
N LEU A 15 1.42 13.55 7.61
CA LEU A 15 0.86 12.23 7.32
C LEU A 15 1.94 11.17 7.13
N LEU A 16 2.99 11.49 6.37
CA LEU A 16 4.12 10.58 6.15
C LEU A 16 4.91 10.32 7.45
N ALA A 17 5.05 11.31 8.34
CA ALA A 17 5.70 11.13 9.63
C ALA A 17 4.89 10.18 10.53
N LEU A 18 3.59 10.42 10.68
CA LEU A 18 2.69 9.59 11.48
C LEU A 18 2.58 8.15 10.96
N ALA A 19 2.58 7.98 9.62
CA ALA A 19 2.58 6.67 8.98
C ALA A 19 3.93 5.94 9.04
N LYS A 20 5.04 6.62 9.34
CA LYS A 20 6.32 5.94 9.64
C LYS A 20 6.33 5.37 11.04
N GLU A 21 5.75 6.09 11.99
CA GLU A 21 5.65 5.65 13.40
C GLU A 21 4.65 4.50 13.56
N ASN A 22 3.67 4.41 12.68
CA ASN A 22 2.66 3.35 12.65
C ASN A 22 2.81 2.57 11.35
N PRO A 23 3.22 1.29 11.36
CA PRO A 23 3.62 0.54 10.17
C PRO A 23 2.49 0.45 9.13
N SER A 24 2.41 1.49 8.30
CA SER A 24 1.34 1.72 7.34
C SER A 24 1.89 2.41 6.11
N LEU A 25 1.32 2.08 4.96
CA LEU A 25 1.61 2.72 3.69
C LEU A 25 0.52 3.71 3.35
N LEU A 26 0.94 4.88 2.87
CA LEU A 26 0.07 5.88 2.29
C LEU A 26 0.35 5.95 0.79
N LEU A 27 -0.61 5.55 -0.04
CA LEU A 27 -0.46 5.41 -1.48
C LEU A 27 -1.53 6.18 -2.24
N ASN A 28 -1.28 6.44 -3.52
CA ASN A 28 -2.28 7.00 -4.42
C ASN A 28 -3.25 5.91 -4.89
N PRO A 29 -4.54 5.96 -4.56
CA PRO A 29 -5.51 4.95 -5.00
C PRO A 29 -5.66 4.89 -6.51
N ASN A 30 -5.44 6.00 -7.24
CA ASN A 30 -5.58 6.03 -8.70
C ASN A 30 -4.45 5.30 -9.43
N LYS A 31 -3.38 4.96 -8.73
CA LYS A 31 -2.22 4.23 -9.28
C LYS A 31 -2.30 2.73 -8.98
N ILE A 32 -3.39 2.29 -8.36
CA ILE A 32 -3.64 0.90 -8.00
C ILE A 32 -4.85 0.44 -8.81
N ASP A 33 -4.64 -0.58 -9.64
CA ASP A 33 -5.65 -1.02 -10.60
C ASP A 33 -6.88 -1.66 -9.92
N SER A 34 -6.65 -2.61 -9.00
CA SER A 34 -7.72 -3.37 -8.39
C SER A 34 -7.41 -3.92 -7.00
N ILE A 35 -8.46 -4.44 -6.35
CA ILE A 35 -8.38 -5.21 -5.12
C ILE A 35 -7.61 -6.52 -5.34
N GLN A 36 -7.70 -7.14 -6.52
CA GLN A 36 -6.92 -8.34 -6.84
C GLN A 36 -5.41 -8.06 -6.81
N CYS A 37 -4.94 -6.93 -7.34
CA CYS A 37 -3.53 -6.54 -7.24
C CYS A 37 -3.06 -6.46 -5.80
N ILE A 38 -3.89 -5.87 -4.92
CA ILE A 38 -3.59 -5.75 -3.50
C ILE A 38 -3.52 -7.14 -2.84
N LYS A 39 -4.53 -7.99 -3.08
CA LYS A 39 -4.57 -9.35 -2.52
C LYS A 39 -3.40 -10.22 -2.99
N LEU A 40 -3.06 -10.14 -4.29
CA LEU A 40 -1.91 -10.85 -4.85
C LEU A 40 -0.61 -10.36 -4.21
N SER A 41 -0.44 -9.05 -4.09
CA SER A 41 0.75 -8.47 -3.45
C SER A 41 0.87 -8.86 -1.98
N GLU A 42 -0.25 -8.91 -1.24
CA GLU A 42 -0.30 -9.40 0.14
C GLU A 42 0.15 -10.86 0.21
N TYR A 43 -0.41 -11.72 -0.65
CA TYR A 43 -0.05 -13.13 -0.72
C TYR A 43 1.46 -13.33 -0.99
N LEU A 44 2.00 -12.64 -2.00
CA LEU A 44 3.41 -12.72 -2.37
C LEU A 44 4.33 -12.20 -1.27
N THR A 45 3.92 -11.15 -0.56
CA THR A 45 4.63 -10.63 0.62
C THR A 45 4.69 -11.66 1.73
N ILE A 46 3.55 -12.26 2.08
CA ILE A 46 3.49 -13.30 3.11
C ILE A 46 4.39 -14.48 2.71
N ASN A 47 4.36 -14.89 1.45
CA ASN A 47 5.18 -15.98 0.95
C ASN A 47 6.69 -15.64 1.00
N SER A 48 7.09 -14.42 0.63
CA SER A 48 8.50 -14.02 0.66
C SER A 48 9.07 -13.99 2.08
N PHE A 49 8.31 -13.51 3.07
CA PHE A 49 8.73 -13.61 4.48
C PHE A 49 8.80 -15.05 4.99
N LYS A 50 7.81 -15.89 4.67
CA LYS A 50 7.81 -17.32 5.06
C LYS A 50 9.05 -18.05 4.53
N ASN A 51 9.43 -17.77 3.29
CA ASN A 51 10.56 -18.40 2.62
C ASN A 51 11.90 -17.67 2.85
N LYS A 52 11.91 -16.57 3.61
CA LYS A 52 13.08 -15.69 3.82
C LYS A 52 13.71 -15.16 2.53
N THR A 53 12.89 -14.94 1.50
CA THR A 53 13.28 -14.35 0.22
C THR A 53 12.88 -12.87 0.08
N ASN A 54 12.37 -12.28 1.16
CA ASN A 54 11.99 -10.87 1.20
C ASN A 54 13.21 -9.95 1.02
N ILE A 55 13.03 -8.85 0.29
CA ILE A 55 14.07 -7.84 0.05
C ILE A 55 14.05 -6.82 1.20
N ALA A 56 12.84 -6.38 1.58
CA ALA A 56 12.67 -5.39 2.63
C ALA A 56 12.54 -6.05 4.01
N LYS A 57 12.95 -5.32 5.05
CA LYS A 57 12.90 -5.79 6.45
C LYS A 57 11.49 -5.76 7.06
N SER A 58 10.60 -4.91 6.55
CA SER A 58 9.23 -4.76 7.05
C SER A 58 8.20 -5.24 6.04
N PHE A 59 7.05 -5.68 6.55
CA PHE A 59 5.96 -6.19 5.73
C PHE A 59 5.45 -5.13 4.76
N GLU A 60 5.27 -3.90 5.23
CA GLU A 60 4.76 -2.78 4.44
C GLU A 60 5.69 -2.46 3.28
N LEU A 61 7.00 -2.41 3.50
CA LEU A 61 7.94 -2.10 2.43
C LEU A 61 8.04 -3.24 1.42
N GLU A 62 8.02 -4.48 1.88
CA GLU A 62 8.02 -5.65 1.00
C GLU A 62 6.74 -5.72 0.16
N PHE A 63 5.61 -5.39 0.77
CA PHE A 63 4.32 -5.25 0.10
C PHE A 63 4.34 -4.15 -0.95
N LEU A 64 4.89 -2.98 -0.62
CA LEU A 64 5.04 -1.86 -1.56
C LEU A 64 5.84 -2.28 -2.80
N LEU A 65 6.94 -3.01 -2.60
CA LEU A 65 7.75 -3.54 -3.68
C LEU A 65 6.92 -4.49 -4.59
N TRP A 66 6.00 -5.29 -4.04
CA TRP A 66 5.24 -6.30 -4.81
C TRP A 66 4.15 -5.61 -5.59
N LEU A 67 3.43 -4.70 -4.92
CA LEU A 67 2.37 -3.92 -5.52
C LEU A 67 2.88 -3.02 -6.65
N SER A 68 4.10 -2.47 -6.52
CA SER A 68 4.71 -1.64 -7.56
C SER A 68 5.42 -2.44 -8.67
N GLY A 69 5.66 -3.73 -8.45
CA GLY A 69 6.51 -4.55 -9.32
C GLY A 69 7.95 -4.03 -9.41
N LYS A 70 8.46 -3.35 -8.37
CA LYS A 70 9.82 -2.82 -8.31
C LYS A 70 10.63 -3.54 -7.24
N MET A 71 11.94 -3.66 -7.46
CA MET A 71 12.88 -4.13 -6.42
C MET A 71 13.48 -3.00 -5.59
N ASP A 72 13.38 -1.76 -6.07
CA ASP A 72 13.90 -0.56 -5.39
C ASP A 72 12.77 0.20 -4.69
N ILE A 73 12.96 0.46 -3.39
CA ILE A 73 11.96 1.11 -2.53
C ILE A 73 11.69 2.55 -2.97
N ARG A 74 12.71 3.30 -3.38
CA ARG A 74 12.54 4.69 -3.82
C ARG A 74 11.71 4.74 -5.09
N ARG A 75 12.03 3.90 -6.09
CA ARG A 75 11.25 3.78 -7.33
C ARG A 75 9.82 3.31 -7.06
N ALA A 76 9.61 2.43 -6.09
CA ALA A 76 8.28 2.00 -5.68
C ALA A 76 7.45 3.15 -5.10
N PHE A 77 8.05 4.01 -4.27
CA PHE A 77 7.40 5.21 -3.76
C PHE A 77 7.18 6.26 -4.85
N GLU A 78 8.11 6.50 -5.77
CA GLU A 78 7.90 7.39 -6.91
C GLU A 78 6.68 6.93 -7.72
N LEU A 79 6.58 5.62 -7.97
CA LEU A 79 5.45 5.04 -8.66
C LEU A 79 4.15 5.25 -7.88
N LEU A 80 4.07 4.88 -6.61
CA LEU A 80 2.78 4.76 -5.89
C LEU A 80 2.47 5.90 -4.90
N SER A 81 3.35 6.88 -4.74
CA SER A 81 3.15 8.01 -3.83
C SER A 81 1.88 8.81 -4.17
N PHE A 82 1.19 9.23 -3.11
CA PHE A 82 0.09 10.17 -3.18
C PHE A 82 0.61 11.59 -3.37
N THR A 83 -0.11 12.37 -4.15
CA THR A 83 0.18 13.80 -4.41
C THR A 83 -0.87 14.72 -3.79
N SER A 84 -1.98 14.15 -3.29
CA SER A 84 -3.09 14.90 -2.70
C SER A 84 -3.62 14.20 -1.46
N ASN A 85 -3.91 14.99 -0.43
CA ASN A 85 -4.42 14.48 0.84
C ASN A 85 -5.94 14.25 0.81
N ARG A 86 -6.59 14.60 -0.31
CA ARG A 86 -8.03 14.39 -0.52
C ARG A 86 -8.40 12.94 -0.79
N SER A 87 -7.44 12.11 -1.17
CA SER A 87 -7.69 10.71 -1.53
C SER A 87 -6.41 9.89 -1.41
N ILE A 88 -6.25 9.22 -0.28
CA ILE A 88 -5.08 8.40 0.05
C ILE A 88 -5.57 6.98 0.33
N LEU A 89 -4.87 5.98 -0.19
CA LEU A 89 -5.05 4.60 0.19
C LEU A 89 -4.12 4.27 1.35
N ILE A 90 -4.69 3.85 2.47
CA ILE A 90 -3.96 3.30 3.61
C ILE A 90 -3.93 1.79 3.50
N ILE A 91 -2.74 1.22 3.64
CA ILE A 91 -2.55 -0.21 3.80
C ILE A 91 -1.73 -0.43 5.07
N SER A 92 -2.28 -1.15 6.04
CA SER A 92 -1.61 -1.42 7.31
C SER A 92 -1.69 -2.91 7.64
N SER A 93 -0.55 -3.53 7.91
CA SER A 93 -0.50 -4.94 8.33
C SER A 93 -0.83 -5.10 9.81
N ARG A 94 -0.62 -4.05 10.61
CA ARG A 94 -0.80 -4.02 12.07
C ARG A 94 -1.66 -2.82 12.49
N GLY A 95 -2.21 -2.89 13.70
CA GLY A 95 -2.93 -1.78 14.34
C GLY A 95 -4.44 -1.78 14.10
N ASN A 96 -5.12 -0.92 14.87
CA ASN A 96 -6.57 -0.73 14.78
C ASN A 96 -6.89 0.38 13.78
N LYS A 97 -7.69 0.06 12.76
CA LYS A 97 -8.18 1.01 11.75
C LYS A 97 -8.72 2.30 12.37
N LYS A 98 -9.56 2.21 13.40
CA LYS A 98 -10.16 3.40 14.04
C LYS A 98 -9.11 4.30 14.66
N SER A 99 -8.12 3.72 15.33
CA SER A 99 -7.03 4.47 15.96
C SER A 99 -6.17 5.18 14.92
N LEU A 100 -5.84 4.51 13.82
CA LEU A 100 -5.05 5.11 12.74
C LEU A 100 -5.81 6.23 12.02
N LEU A 101 -7.10 6.05 11.75
CA LEU A 101 -7.94 7.10 11.17
C LEU A 101 -8.01 8.33 12.08
N LYS A 102 -8.14 8.12 13.39
CA LYS A 102 -8.14 9.22 14.37
C LYS A 102 -6.79 9.93 14.42
N LEU A 103 -5.69 9.17 14.41
CA LEU A 103 -4.32 9.72 14.41
C LEU A 103 -4.06 10.61 13.18
N LEU A 104 -4.51 10.16 12.01
CA LEU A 104 -4.31 10.87 10.75
C LEU A 104 -5.35 11.98 10.51
N ASN A 105 -6.21 12.29 11.50
CA ASN A 105 -7.36 13.19 11.36
C ASN A 105 -8.12 12.95 10.04
N ALA A 106 -8.42 11.67 9.78
CA ALA A 106 -8.83 11.20 8.47
C ALA A 106 -10.30 10.75 8.45
N LYS A 107 -10.99 11.11 7.38
CA LYS A 107 -12.33 10.62 7.06
C LYS A 107 -12.24 9.47 6.07
N GLU A 108 -12.91 8.37 6.38
CA GLU A 108 -12.99 7.23 5.46
C GLU A 108 -13.88 7.55 4.25
N LEU A 109 -13.40 7.15 3.07
CA LEU A 109 -14.09 7.26 1.80
C LEU A 109 -14.42 5.86 1.27
N LYS A 110 -15.37 5.77 0.34
CA LYS A 110 -15.60 4.52 -0.40
C LYS A 110 -14.34 4.14 -1.16
N LEU A 111 -13.90 2.89 -1.03
CA LEU A 111 -12.65 2.39 -1.62
C LEU A 111 -12.58 2.68 -3.13
N ASN A 112 -13.69 2.44 -3.86
CA ASN A 112 -13.83 2.68 -5.30
C ASN A 112 -12.60 2.21 -6.11
N LEU A 113 -12.17 0.97 -5.85
CA LEU A 113 -11.20 0.25 -6.68
C LEU A 113 -11.94 -0.81 -7.49
N ASN A 114 -11.41 -1.19 -8.64
CA ASN A 114 -11.95 -2.33 -9.38
C ASN A 114 -11.79 -3.60 -8.54
N GLU A 115 -12.73 -4.53 -8.65
CA GLU A 115 -12.62 -5.83 -7.97
C GLU A 115 -11.60 -6.73 -8.67
N THR A 116 -11.46 -6.59 -9.99
CA THR A 116 -10.65 -7.48 -10.83
C THR A 116 -9.62 -6.70 -11.64
N SER A 117 -8.52 -7.39 -11.99
CA SER A 117 -7.47 -6.90 -12.88
C SER A 117 -7.32 -7.78 -14.11
N GLY A 118 -6.75 -7.22 -15.17
CA GLY A 118 -6.35 -7.99 -16.34
C GLY A 118 -5.23 -8.99 -16.02
N PRO A 119 -5.18 -10.16 -16.68
CA PRO A 119 -4.22 -11.22 -16.39
C PRO A 119 -2.77 -10.78 -16.56
N LEU A 120 -2.47 -9.97 -17.58
CA LEU A 120 -1.11 -9.45 -17.85
C LEU A 120 -0.56 -8.61 -16.69
N LEU A 121 -1.42 -7.86 -16.01
CA LEU A 121 -1.01 -7.03 -14.88
C LEU A 121 -0.70 -7.89 -13.66
N LEU A 122 -1.52 -8.92 -13.40
CA LEU A 122 -1.29 -9.88 -12.32
C LEU A 122 -0.01 -10.68 -12.55
N GLU A 123 0.21 -11.13 -13.79
CA GLU A 123 1.44 -11.79 -14.21
C GLU A 123 2.66 -10.89 -14.02
N ALA A 124 2.59 -9.63 -14.45
CA ALA A 124 3.67 -8.67 -14.25
C ALA A 124 4.03 -8.49 -12.76
N ILE A 125 3.03 -8.45 -11.87
CA ILE A 125 3.28 -8.42 -10.41
C ILE A 125 3.97 -9.71 -9.96
N SER A 126 3.44 -10.88 -10.33
CA SER A 126 3.96 -12.19 -9.93
C SER A 126 5.38 -12.45 -10.41
N LEU A 127 5.73 -11.98 -11.62
CA LEU A 127 7.03 -12.22 -12.26
C LEU A 127 8.04 -11.10 -11.99
N SER A 128 7.64 -9.99 -11.36
CA SER A 128 8.48 -8.78 -11.20
C SER A 128 9.82 -9.00 -10.47
N ARG A 129 10.02 -10.18 -9.86
CA ARG A 129 11.19 -10.50 -9.02
C ARG A 129 11.70 -11.94 -9.16
N ILE A 130 11.34 -12.60 -10.27
CA ILE A 130 11.92 -13.88 -10.69
C ILE A 130 13.08 -13.57 -11.62
#